data_AF-A0A1F4WIY6-F1
#
_entry.id   AF-A0A1F4WIY6-F1
#
_cell.length_a   1.000
_cell.length_b   1.000
_cell.length_c   1.000
_cell.angle_alpha   90.00
_cell.angle_beta   90.00
_cell.angle_gamma   90.00
#
_symmetry.space_group_name_H-M   'P 1'
#
loop_
_entity.id
_entity.type
_entity.pdbx_description
1 polymer ?
#
loop_
_entity_poly.entity_id
_entity_poly.type
_entity_poly.pdbx_seq_one_letter_code
_entity_poly.pdbx_strand_id
1 'polypeptide(L)'
;MYYNDYMAYPYHEDSNSDEELLEIARQEGEQTRITETVRALANEIDPDNKLHGEELVREVCSYVTSMLPEFTYLESLYEKNPDLEQDKRARTADELLSTSNLLPNRLRTRNISGCIETAHITRALLLAKGIPCVYTETLEENWCQNEAADFDPEAKDTNFMRGHVFIDAFIEEEGKWITVDPNEKGNTIREYGDYRKNGNKYIYPRSAKDSWDLGYKTNKDFQEAVVKYFKGQKESEN
;
A
#
# COMPACT_ATOMS: atom_id res chain seq x y z
N MET A 1 -24.46 -15.85 25.83
CA MET A 1 -23.41 -14.80 25.86
C MET A 1 -23.34 -14.23 24.47
N TYR A 2 -24.04 -13.13 24.24
CA TYR A 2 -24.00 -12.39 22.98
C TYR A 2 -22.82 -11.41 23.11
N TYR A 3 -21.78 -11.59 22.31
CA TYR A 3 -20.76 -10.56 22.16
C TYR A 3 -21.38 -9.43 21.34
N ASN A 4 -21.37 -8.24 21.94
CA ASN A 4 -21.95 -7.01 21.40
C ASN A 4 -21.46 -6.73 19.98
N ASP A 5 -22.43 -6.43 19.13
CA ASP A 5 -22.27 -5.70 17.90
C ASP A 5 -21.57 -4.34 18.14
N TYR A 6 -20.82 -3.89 17.12
CA TYR A 6 -20.29 -2.54 16.95
C TYR A 6 -19.18 -2.08 17.91
N MET A 7 -17.96 -2.53 17.66
CA MET A 7 -16.80 -1.61 17.70
C MET A 7 -16.67 -0.97 16.32
N ALA A 8 -17.62 -0.10 15.99
CA ALA A 8 -17.39 0.92 14.97
C ALA A 8 -16.37 1.88 15.60
N TYR A 9 -15.09 1.65 15.29
CA TYR A 9 -14.01 2.55 15.65
C TYR A 9 -14.42 3.97 15.23
N PRO A 10 -14.35 4.99 16.11
CA PRO A 10 -14.65 6.36 15.73
C PRO A 10 -13.47 6.90 14.92
N TYR A 11 -13.32 6.38 13.70
CA TYR A 11 -12.72 7.15 12.63
C TYR A 11 -13.65 8.32 12.39
N HIS A 12 -13.09 9.53 12.27
CA HIS A 12 -13.86 10.63 11.70
C HIS A 12 -14.63 10.06 10.51
N GLU A 13 -15.96 10.17 10.55
CA GLU A 13 -16.79 10.11 9.37
C GLU A 13 -16.32 11.25 8.45
N ASP A 14 -15.12 11.14 7.90
CA ASP A 14 -14.89 11.57 6.54
C ASP A 14 -15.64 10.52 5.71
N SER A 15 -16.97 10.60 5.77
CA SER A 15 -17.85 10.05 4.75
C SER A 15 -17.58 10.88 3.51
N ASN A 16 -16.37 10.74 2.95
CA ASN A 16 -16.13 11.17 1.59
C ASN A 16 -17.22 10.45 0.82
N SER A 17 -18.11 11.23 0.23
CA SER A 17 -19.03 10.69 -0.76
C SER A 17 -18.21 9.89 -1.78
N ASP A 18 -18.82 8.88 -2.41
CA ASP A 18 -18.12 8.13 -3.46
C ASP A 18 -17.54 9.07 -4.54
N GLU A 19 -18.15 10.24 -4.73
CA GLU A 19 -17.66 11.33 -5.59
C GLU A 19 -16.36 11.95 -5.08
N GLU A 20 -16.27 12.33 -3.81
CA GLU A 20 -15.04 12.88 -3.20
C GLU A 20 -13.91 11.84 -3.18
N LEU A 21 -14.23 10.58 -2.89
CA LEU A 21 -13.25 9.49 -2.93
C LEU A 21 -12.72 9.30 -4.35
N LEU A 22 -13.60 9.33 -5.35
CA LEU A 22 -13.22 9.21 -6.76
C LEU A 22 -12.40 10.42 -7.23
N GLU A 23 -12.68 11.62 -6.73
CA GLU A 23 -11.86 12.81 -7.00
C GLU A 23 -10.43 12.61 -6.48
N ILE A 24 -10.28 12.17 -5.23
CA ILE A 24 -8.97 11.84 -4.63
C ILE A 24 -8.27 10.74 -5.44
N ALA A 25 -9.02 9.72 -5.87
CA ALA A 25 -8.49 8.58 -6.60
C ALA A 25 -7.91 8.93 -7.97
N ARG A 26 -8.29 10.07 -8.55
CA ARG A 26 -7.73 10.57 -9.81
C ARG A 26 -6.47 11.41 -9.62
N GLN A 27 -6.14 11.80 -8.39
CA GLN A 27 -5.02 12.69 -8.11
C GLN A 27 -3.71 11.93 -7.97
N GLU A 28 -2.63 12.50 -8.50
CA GLU A 28 -1.27 12.03 -8.25
C GLU A 28 -0.80 12.45 -6.86
N GLY A 29 -0.12 11.56 -6.14
CA GLY A 29 0.64 11.90 -4.93
C GLY A 29 2.13 12.11 -5.26
N GLU A 30 2.92 12.61 -4.32
CA GLU A 30 4.36 12.81 -4.53
C GLU A 30 5.09 11.48 -4.86
N GLN A 31 4.74 10.42 -4.14
CA GLN A 31 5.32 9.07 -4.27
C GLN A 31 4.81 8.34 -5.51
N THR A 32 3.68 8.79 -6.06
CA THR A 32 2.95 8.08 -7.13
C THR A 32 2.77 8.94 -8.37
N ARG A 33 3.58 10.00 -8.49
CA ARG A 33 3.60 10.92 -9.63
C ARG A 33 3.84 10.17 -10.94
N ILE A 34 3.08 10.54 -11.97
CA ILE A 34 3.16 9.92 -13.31
C ILE A 34 4.25 10.64 -14.13
N THR A 35 5.50 10.23 -13.91
CA THR A 35 6.67 10.72 -14.66
C THR A 35 6.79 10.08 -16.04
N GLU A 36 7.78 10.50 -16.84
CA GLU A 36 8.10 9.85 -18.12
C GLU A 36 8.48 8.37 -17.94
N THR A 37 9.22 8.04 -16.87
CA THR A 37 9.55 6.65 -16.51
C THR A 37 8.29 5.84 -16.28
N VAL A 38 7.36 6.34 -15.44
CA VAL A 38 6.10 5.66 -15.15
C VAL A 38 5.27 5.46 -16.42
N ARG A 39 5.14 6.49 -17.26
CA ARG A 39 4.40 6.40 -18.55
C ARG A 39 5.02 5.40 -19.50
N ALA A 40 6.35 5.37 -19.59
CA ALA A 40 7.06 4.44 -20.46
C ALA A 40 6.77 2.98 -20.06
N LEU A 41 6.89 2.64 -18.76
CA LEU A 41 6.58 1.29 -18.30
C LEU A 41 5.08 0.96 -18.39
N ALA A 42 4.19 1.92 -18.10
CA ALA A 42 2.75 1.71 -18.27
C ALA A 42 2.38 1.31 -19.71
N ASN A 43 3.04 1.92 -20.71
CA ASN A 43 2.86 1.57 -22.12
C ASN A 43 3.39 0.17 -22.48
N GLU A 44 4.30 -0.41 -21.71
CA GLU A 44 4.78 -1.80 -21.93
C GLU A 44 3.77 -2.86 -21.48
N ILE A 45 2.93 -2.54 -20.49
CA ILE A 45 2.01 -3.50 -19.84
C ILE A 45 0.91 -3.94 -20.81
N ASP A 46 0.37 -2.98 -21.56
CA ASP A 46 -0.64 -3.22 -22.58
C ASP A 46 -0.43 -2.23 -23.72
N PRO A 47 0.51 -2.55 -24.64
CA PRO A 47 0.96 -1.62 -25.69
C PRO A 47 -0.11 -1.33 -26.75
N ASP A 48 -1.04 -2.26 -26.92
CA ASP A 48 -2.15 -2.12 -27.87
C ASP A 48 -3.39 -1.47 -27.22
N ASN A 49 -3.36 -1.16 -25.91
CA ASN A 49 -4.48 -0.63 -25.14
C ASN A 49 -5.77 -1.46 -25.28
N LYS A 50 -5.65 -2.79 -25.18
CA LYS A 50 -6.75 -3.73 -25.33
C LYS A 50 -7.40 -4.12 -24.00
N LEU A 51 -6.66 -4.00 -22.89
CA LEU A 51 -7.16 -4.39 -21.57
C LEU A 51 -7.90 -3.21 -20.93
N HIS A 52 -8.98 -3.51 -20.21
CA HIS A 52 -9.75 -2.54 -19.45
C HIS A 52 -10.21 -3.14 -18.11
N GLY A 53 -10.76 -2.28 -17.24
CA GLY A 53 -11.32 -2.67 -15.95
C GLY A 53 -10.45 -3.60 -15.12
N GLU A 54 -11.04 -4.67 -14.60
CA GLU A 54 -10.33 -5.66 -13.77
C GLU A 54 -9.18 -6.37 -14.51
N GLU A 55 -9.30 -6.61 -15.82
CA GLU A 55 -8.27 -7.30 -16.59
C GLU A 55 -6.97 -6.48 -16.63
N LEU A 56 -7.11 -5.17 -16.88
CA LEU A 56 -5.99 -4.24 -16.84
C LEU A 56 -5.38 -4.15 -15.44
N VAL A 57 -6.21 -4.13 -14.39
CA VAL A 57 -5.72 -4.14 -13.00
C VAL A 57 -4.91 -5.40 -12.70
N ARG A 58 -5.37 -6.57 -13.11
CA ARG A 58 -4.63 -7.84 -12.95
C ARG A 58 -3.31 -7.82 -13.70
N GLU A 59 -3.29 -7.31 -14.94
CA GLU A 59 -2.07 -7.25 -15.74
C GLU A 59 -1.05 -6.29 -15.13
N VAL A 60 -1.48 -5.13 -14.61
CA VAL A 60 -0.59 -4.23 -13.87
C VAL A 60 -0.01 -4.92 -12.63
N CYS A 61 -0.82 -5.62 -11.84
CA CYS A 61 -0.33 -6.36 -10.68
C CYS A 61 0.64 -7.49 -11.07
N SER A 62 0.35 -8.21 -12.15
CA SER A 62 1.23 -9.25 -12.71
C SER A 62 2.58 -8.65 -13.11
N TYR A 63 2.57 -7.50 -13.79
CA TYR A 63 3.78 -6.78 -14.16
C TYR A 63 4.58 -6.37 -12.91
N VAL A 64 3.92 -5.80 -11.89
CA VAL A 64 4.58 -5.41 -10.63
C VAL A 64 5.19 -6.60 -9.90
N THR A 65 4.44 -7.69 -9.74
CA THR A 65 4.94 -8.90 -9.08
C THR A 65 6.11 -9.55 -9.83
N SER A 66 6.21 -9.37 -11.15
CA SER A 66 7.36 -9.83 -11.96
C SER A 66 8.65 -9.02 -11.71
N MET A 67 8.55 -7.83 -11.11
CA MET A 67 9.71 -7.01 -10.72
C MET A 67 10.27 -7.39 -9.34
N LEU A 68 9.52 -8.17 -8.56
CA LEU A 68 9.89 -8.46 -7.18
C LEU A 68 11.02 -9.50 -7.10
N PRO A 69 12.06 -9.23 -6.31
CA PRO A 69 13.11 -10.20 -6.04
C PRO A 69 12.64 -11.28 -5.07
N GLU A 70 13.40 -12.38 -5.00
CA GLU A 70 13.27 -13.33 -3.90
C GLU A 70 13.76 -12.68 -2.60
N PHE A 71 13.01 -12.89 -1.52
CA PHE A 71 13.30 -12.27 -0.23
C PHE A 71 14.72 -12.60 0.29
N THR A 72 15.13 -13.87 0.20
CA THR A 72 16.46 -14.34 0.61
C THR A 72 17.60 -13.69 -0.17
N TYR A 73 17.35 -13.33 -1.43
CA TYR A 73 18.34 -12.60 -2.23
C TYR A 73 18.53 -11.17 -1.72
N LEU A 74 17.44 -10.48 -1.36
CA LEU A 74 17.50 -9.13 -0.81
C LEU A 74 18.18 -9.10 0.57
N GLU A 75 17.85 -10.03 1.45
CA GLU A 75 18.51 -10.12 2.77
C GLU A 75 20.03 -10.22 2.60
N SER A 76 20.51 -11.14 1.74
CA SER A 76 21.95 -11.28 1.48
C SER A 76 22.56 -10.03 0.81
N LEU A 77 21.78 -9.29 0.02
CA LEU A 77 22.23 -8.06 -0.62
C LEU A 77 22.43 -6.94 0.41
N TYR A 78 21.48 -6.76 1.32
CA TYR A 78 21.53 -5.75 2.38
C TYR A 78 22.57 -6.08 3.45
N GLU A 79 22.75 -7.35 3.81
CA GLU A 79 23.85 -7.77 4.69
C GLU A 79 25.22 -7.36 4.16
N LYS A 80 25.41 -7.45 2.83
CA LYS A 80 26.66 -7.08 2.16
C LYS A 80 26.77 -5.58 1.88
N ASN A 81 25.64 -4.90 1.73
CA ASN A 81 25.56 -3.49 1.35
C ASN A 81 24.42 -2.81 2.13
N PRO A 82 24.61 -2.52 3.43
CA PRO A 82 23.55 -1.97 4.27
C PRO A 82 22.99 -0.63 3.74
N ASP A 83 23.81 0.16 3.05
CA ASP A 83 23.40 1.44 2.44
C ASP A 83 22.36 1.30 1.31
N LEU A 84 22.11 0.07 0.81
CA LEU A 84 21.05 -0.20 -0.16
C LEU A 84 19.66 -0.32 0.50
N GLU A 85 19.61 -0.47 1.82
CA GLU A 85 18.37 -0.44 2.57
C GLU A 85 18.00 1.03 2.82
N GLN A 86 16.90 1.47 2.20
CA GLN A 86 16.39 2.83 2.30
C GLN A 86 15.01 2.82 2.96
N ASP A 87 14.57 3.96 3.49
CA ASP A 87 13.20 4.08 3.99
C ASP A 87 12.21 3.91 2.84
N LYS A 88 11.47 2.80 2.89
CA LYS A 88 10.49 2.39 1.88
C LYS A 88 9.42 3.45 1.61
N ARG A 89 9.06 4.29 2.61
CA ARG A 89 8.06 5.36 2.46
C ARG A 89 8.55 6.52 1.62
N ALA A 90 9.84 6.84 1.70
CA ALA A 90 10.41 7.97 0.98
C ALA A 90 10.57 7.71 -0.52
N ARG A 91 10.57 6.44 -0.93
CA ARG A 91 10.86 6.03 -2.31
C ARG A 91 9.66 6.28 -3.21
N THR A 92 9.90 7.00 -4.30
CA THR A 92 8.91 7.30 -5.33
C THR A 92 8.77 6.16 -6.34
N ALA A 93 7.63 6.07 -7.01
CA ALA A 93 7.40 5.13 -8.10
C ALA A 93 8.40 5.34 -9.25
N ASP A 94 8.83 6.58 -9.52
CA ASP A 94 9.86 6.87 -10.53
C ASP A 94 11.20 6.23 -10.17
N GLU A 95 11.70 6.48 -8.95
CA GLU A 95 12.94 5.86 -8.45
C GLU A 95 12.83 4.33 -8.46
N LEU A 96 11.69 3.81 -7.99
CA LEU A 96 11.44 2.38 -7.90
C LEU A 96 11.38 1.69 -9.26
N LEU A 97 10.89 2.36 -10.31
CA LEU A 97 10.80 1.84 -11.68
C LEU A 97 12.04 2.11 -12.53
N SER A 98 12.86 3.07 -12.12
CA SER A 98 14.07 3.49 -12.84
C SER A 98 15.06 2.35 -13.07
N THR A 99 15.92 2.53 -14.08
CA THR A 99 16.98 1.57 -14.40
C THR A 99 18.07 1.51 -13.34
N SER A 100 18.27 2.58 -12.56
CA SER A 100 19.22 2.58 -11.44
C SER A 100 18.76 1.68 -10.29
N ASN A 101 17.47 1.36 -10.22
CA ASN A 101 16.92 0.42 -9.23
C ASN A 101 16.93 -1.04 -9.68
N LEU A 102 17.42 -1.35 -10.88
CA LEU A 102 17.57 -2.73 -11.35
C LEU A 102 18.63 -3.47 -10.53
N LEU A 103 18.32 -4.72 -10.19
CA LEU A 103 19.30 -5.59 -9.55
C LEU A 103 20.35 -6.05 -10.58
N PRO A 104 21.62 -6.23 -10.16
CA PRO A 104 22.69 -6.63 -11.08
C PRO A 104 22.35 -7.89 -11.88
N ASN A 105 22.57 -7.83 -13.20
CA ASN A 105 22.30 -8.92 -14.13
C ASN A 105 20.82 -9.37 -14.21
N ARG A 106 19.87 -8.49 -13.85
CA ARG A 106 18.43 -8.73 -14.00
C ARG A 106 17.84 -7.76 -15.03
N LEU A 107 16.91 -8.26 -15.84
CA LEU A 107 16.24 -7.45 -16.88
C LEU A 107 15.07 -6.63 -16.35
N ARG A 108 14.41 -7.12 -15.29
CA ARG A 108 13.17 -6.52 -14.75
C ARG A 108 13.11 -6.50 -13.23
N THR A 109 13.87 -7.37 -12.57
CA THR A 109 13.88 -7.45 -11.10
C THR A 109 14.58 -6.24 -10.51
N ARG A 110 13.96 -5.61 -9.52
CA ARG A 110 14.41 -4.35 -8.92
C ARG A 110 14.58 -4.48 -7.41
N ASN A 111 15.34 -3.57 -6.80
CA ASN A 111 15.47 -3.51 -5.34
C ASN A 111 14.15 -2.97 -4.75
N ILE A 112 13.21 -3.88 -4.48
CA ILE A 112 11.86 -3.62 -3.94
C ILE A 112 11.61 -4.67 -2.87
N SER A 113 11.32 -4.27 -1.63
CA SER A 113 11.34 -5.15 -0.46
C SER A 113 10.11 -5.04 0.44
N GLY A 114 9.07 -4.29 0.07
CA GLY A 114 7.88 -4.15 0.92
C GLY A 114 6.59 -3.76 0.20
N CYS A 115 5.47 -3.88 0.92
CA CYS A 115 4.13 -3.54 0.46
C CYS A 115 3.93 -2.06 0.11
N ILE A 116 4.64 -1.16 0.79
CA ILE A 116 4.57 0.28 0.53
C ILE A 116 5.09 0.58 -0.88
N GLU A 117 6.28 0.08 -1.22
CA GLU A 117 6.91 0.31 -2.51
C GLU A 117 6.09 -0.31 -3.66
N THR A 118 5.56 -1.51 -3.47
CA THR A 118 4.72 -2.15 -4.50
C THR A 118 3.39 -1.44 -4.69
N ALA A 119 2.80 -0.91 -3.62
CA ALA A 119 1.61 -0.08 -3.70
C ALA A 119 1.90 1.25 -4.43
N HIS A 120 3.02 1.92 -4.16
CA HIS A 120 3.42 3.14 -4.89
C HIS A 120 3.52 2.88 -6.40
N ILE A 121 4.24 1.83 -6.78
CA ILE A 121 4.42 1.45 -8.19
C ILE A 121 3.07 1.11 -8.82
N THR A 122 2.28 0.25 -8.17
CA THR A 122 0.98 -0.21 -8.69
C THR A 122 0.04 0.96 -8.91
N ARG A 123 -0.08 1.84 -7.90
CA ARG A 123 -0.90 3.05 -8.01
C ARG A 123 -0.46 3.95 -9.16
N ALA A 124 0.84 4.26 -9.27
CA ALA A 124 1.35 5.11 -10.33
C ALA A 124 1.08 4.55 -11.73
N LEU A 125 1.25 3.23 -11.91
CA LEU A 125 0.98 2.54 -13.18
C LEU A 125 -0.53 2.49 -13.51
N LEU A 126 -1.38 2.23 -12.51
CA LEU A 126 -2.84 2.26 -12.68
C LEU A 126 -3.32 3.65 -13.10
N LEU A 127 -2.87 4.71 -12.40
CA LEU A 127 -3.20 6.09 -12.76
C LEU A 127 -2.68 6.45 -14.17
N ALA A 128 -1.47 6.01 -14.52
CA ALA A 128 -0.92 6.22 -15.86
C ALA A 128 -1.74 5.53 -16.96
N LYS A 129 -2.42 4.43 -16.63
CA LYS A 129 -3.37 3.73 -17.50
C LYS A 129 -4.82 4.22 -17.36
N GLY A 130 -5.04 5.29 -16.59
CA GLY A 130 -6.34 5.94 -16.43
C GLY A 130 -7.30 5.24 -15.47
N ILE A 131 -6.82 4.33 -14.62
CA ILE A 131 -7.63 3.69 -13.56
C ILE A 131 -7.54 4.53 -12.29
N PRO A 132 -8.64 5.19 -11.83
CA PRO A 132 -8.64 5.90 -10.57
C PRO A 132 -8.41 4.93 -9.41
N CYS A 133 -7.50 5.27 -8.51
CA CYS A 133 -7.23 4.44 -7.35
C CYS A 133 -6.64 5.22 -6.16
N VAL A 134 -6.90 4.70 -4.96
CA VAL A 134 -6.38 5.23 -3.70
C VAL A 134 -5.41 4.26 -3.05
N TYR A 135 -4.43 4.83 -2.36
CA TYR A 135 -3.51 4.09 -1.51
C TYR A 135 -4.19 3.85 -0.15
N THR A 136 -4.29 2.58 0.24
CA THR A 136 -5.05 2.16 1.42
C THR A 136 -4.09 1.48 2.40
N GLU A 137 -3.48 2.26 3.29
CA GLU A 137 -2.69 1.72 4.38
C GLU A 137 -3.60 1.21 5.50
N THR A 138 -3.36 0.00 5.98
CA THR A 138 -4.21 -0.71 6.92
C THR A 138 -3.39 -1.29 8.08
N LEU A 139 -4.05 -1.56 9.21
CA LEU A 139 -3.46 -2.20 10.38
C LEU A 139 -4.19 -3.49 10.71
N GLU A 140 -3.48 -4.52 11.17
CA GLU A 140 -4.09 -5.79 11.59
C GLU A 140 -5.01 -5.56 12.80
N GLU A 141 -6.27 -5.98 12.69
CA GLU A 141 -7.31 -5.74 13.71
C GLU A 141 -6.92 -6.29 15.08
N ASN A 142 -6.42 -7.52 15.12
CA ASN A 142 -6.00 -8.16 16.37
C ASN A 142 -4.82 -7.42 17.02
N TRP A 143 -3.87 -6.93 16.21
CA TRP A 143 -2.74 -6.17 16.73
C TRP A 143 -3.20 -4.84 17.32
N CYS A 144 -4.10 -4.13 16.64
CA CYS A 144 -4.71 -2.90 17.14
C CYS A 144 -5.40 -3.10 18.51
N GLN A 145 -6.13 -4.20 18.67
CA GLN A 145 -6.90 -4.48 19.89
C GLN A 145 -6.04 -4.92 21.08
N ASN A 146 -4.93 -5.63 20.82
CA ASN A 146 -4.20 -6.33 21.87
C ASN A 146 -2.80 -5.79 22.14
N GLU A 147 -2.16 -5.16 21.15
CA GLU A 147 -0.72 -4.86 21.18
C GLU A 147 -0.41 -3.37 20.94
N ALA A 148 -1.21 -2.67 20.13
CA ALA A 148 -0.88 -1.33 19.64
C ALA A 148 -0.70 -0.26 20.74
N ALA A 149 -1.49 -0.31 21.82
CA ALA A 149 -1.40 0.67 22.90
C ALA A 149 -0.11 0.53 23.73
N ASP A 150 0.45 -0.67 23.79
CA ASP A 150 1.67 -0.95 24.57
C ASP A 150 2.91 -1.07 23.66
N PHE A 151 2.75 -0.80 22.36
CA PHE A 151 3.84 -0.81 21.39
C PHE A 151 4.86 0.30 21.67
N ASP A 152 6.14 -0.07 21.59
CA ASP A 152 7.29 0.82 21.71
C ASP A 152 8.07 0.81 20.39
N PRO A 153 8.04 1.91 19.61
CA PRO A 153 8.77 1.99 18.33
C PRO A 153 10.30 1.92 18.48
N GLU A 154 10.83 2.11 19.69
CA GLU A 154 12.28 2.05 19.97
C GLU A 154 12.76 0.66 20.43
N ALA A 155 11.83 -0.28 20.66
CA ALA A 155 12.18 -1.63 21.10
C ALA A 155 12.89 -2.40 19.97
N LYS A 156 14.16 -2.76 20.20
CA LYS A 156 15.03 -3.40 19.20
C LYS A 156 14.69 -4.86 18.88
N ASP A 157 13.97 -5.53 19.77
CA ASP A 157 13.63 -6.94 19.64
C ASP A 157 12.11 -7.14 19.69
N THR A 158 11.55 -7.71 18.62
CA THR A 158 10.25 -8.42 18.54
C THR A 158 8.93 -7.67 18.36
N ASN A 159 8.89 -6.34 18.37
CA ASN A 159 7.66 -5.60 18.11
C ASN A 159 7.72 -4.84 16.78
N PHE A 160 7.16 -5.44 15.73
CA PHE A 160 6.87 -4.72 14.50
C PHE A 160 5.39 -4.39 14.44
N MET A 161 5.07 -3.14 14.10
CA MET A 161 3.71 -2.74 13.79
C MET A 161 3.18 -3.62 12.66
N ARG A 162 2.01 -4.24 12.88
CA ARG A 162 1.40 -5.14 11.89
C ARG A 162 0.50 -4.35 10.95
N GLY A 163 1.12 -3.78 9.92
CA GLY A 163 0.44 -3.08 8.84
C GLY A 163 0.50 -3.83 7.51
N HIS A 164 -0.42 -3.51 6.61
CA HIS A 164 -0.34 -3.89 5.19
C HIS A 164 -0.94 -2.78 4.33
N VAL A 165 -0.55 -2.75 3.05
CA VAL A 165 -1.04 -1.74 2.11
C VAL A 165 -1.81 -2.43 0.99
N PHE A 166 -3.00 -1.91 0.72
CA PHE A 166 -3.84 -2.27 -0.39
C PHE A 166 -4.01 -1.07 -1.33
N ILE A 167 -4.55 -1.32 -2.51
CA ILE A 167 -5.03 -0.30 -3.44
C ILE A 167 -6.52 -0.52 -3.65
N ASP A 168 -7.33 0.51 -3.42
CA ASP A 168 -8.72 0.47 -3.87
C ASP A 168 -8.82 1.15 -5.24
N ALA A 169 -9.31 0.42 -6.23
CA ALA A 169 -9.41 0.88 -7.60
C ALA A 169 -10.88 1.00 -8.02
N PHE A 170 -11.20 2.06 -8.74
CA PHE A 170 -12.54 2.28 -9.29
C PHE A 170 -12.59 1.80 -10.74
N ILE A 171 -13.47 0.83 -11.00
CA ILE A 171 -13.72 0.28 -12.33
C ILE A 171 -14.85 1.09 -12.97
N GLU A 172 -14.49 2.13 -13.71
CA GLU A 172 -15.46 3.11 -14.26
C GLU A 172 -16.54 2.47 -15.14
N GLU A 173 -16.19 1.44 -15.92
CA GLU A 173 -17.14 0.74 -16.80
C GLU A 173 -18.22 -0.05 -16.03
N GLU A 174 -17.92 -0.45 -14.79
CA GLU A 174 -18.84 -1.15 -13.90
C GLU A 174 -19.43 -0.26 -12.80
N GLY A 175 -18.89 0.96 -12.63
CA GLY A 175 -19.29 1.88 -11.57
C GLY A 175 -19.04 1.33 -10.16
N LYS A 176 -18.01 0.50 -9.97
CA LYS A 176 -17.73 -0.19 -8.70
C LYS A 176 -16.29 -0.01 -8.25
N TRP A 177 -16.10 -0.06 -6.93
CA TRP A 177 -14.79 -0.21 -6.31
C TRP A 177 -14.39 -1.68 -6.21
N ILE A 178 -13.09 -1.94 -6.24
CA ILE A 178 -12.45 -3.22 -5.90
C ILE A 178 -11.25 -2.95 -4.99
N THR A 179 -10.89 -3.94 -4.17
CA THR A 179 -9.67 -3.89 -3.35
C THR A 179 -8.61 -4.80 -3.95
N VAL A 180 -7.36 -4.32 -3.99
CA VAL A 180 -6.23 -4.98 -4.63
C VAL A 180 -5.07 -5.12 -3.64
N ASP A 181 -4.52 -6.33 -3.51
CA ASP A 181 -3.23 -6.56 -2.83
C ASP A 181 -2.10 -6.62 -3.88
N PRO A 182 -1.28 -5.56 -4.04
CA PRO A 182 -0.24 -5.51 -5.06
C PRO A 182 0.92 -6.49 -4.81
N ASN A 183 1.02 -7.05 -3.61
CA ASN A 183 2.05 -8.02 -3.24
C ASN A 183 1.64 -9.48 -3.46
N GLU A 184 0.35 -9.75 -3.68
CA GLU A 184 -0.14 -11.12 -3.77
C GLU A 184 0.08 -11.68 -5.19
N LYS A 185 0.48 -12.95 -5.29
CA LYS A 185 0.56 -13.63 -6.59
C LYS A 185 -0.77 -14.34 -6.86
N GLY A 186 -1.40 -14.06 -8.00
CA GLY A 186 -2.59 -14.76 -8.47
C GLY A 186 -3.91 -14.08 -8.08
N ASN A 187 -4.31 -14.14 -6.80
CA ASN A 187 -5.62 -13.64 -6.36
C ASN A 187 -5.55 -12.21 -5.80
N THR A 188 -5.15 -11.27 -6.64
CA THR A 188 -4.88 -9.88 -6.23
C THR A 188 -6.14 -9.05 -6.02
N ILE A 189 -7.25 -9.38 -6.69
CA ILE A 189 -8.50 -8.58 -6.69
C ILE A 189 -9.55 -9.21 -5.78
N ARG A 190 -10.22 -8.36 -5.00
CA ARG A 190 -11.22 -8.71 -3.98
C ARG A 190 -12.41 -7.77 -4.02
N GLU A 191 -13.47 -8.15 -3.32
CA GLU A 191 -14.58 -7.24 -3.02
C GLU A 191 -14.07 -5.99 -2.30
N TYR A 192 -14.64 -4.83 -2.62
CA TYR A 192 -14.24 -3.57 -2.01
C TYR A 192 -14.34 -3.62 -0.49
N GLY A 193 -13.27 -3.23 0.20
CA GLY A 193 -13.17 -3.25 1.65
C GLY A 193 -12.71 -4.60 2.24
N ASP A 194 -12.49 -5.64 1.43
CA ASP A 194 -11.95 -6.91 1.93
C ASP A 194 -10.42 -6.87 2.08
N TYR A 195 -9.96 -6.25 3.17
CA TYR A 195 -8.55 -6.12 3.52
C TYR A 195 -8.00 -7.34 4.28
N ARG A 196 -8.37 -8.56 3.90
CA ARG A 196 -7.81 -9.76 4.55
C ARG A 196 -6.42 -10.11 3.99
N LYS A 197 -5.50 -10.62 4.80
CA LYS A 197 -4.23 -11.19 4.28
C LYS A 197 -3.78 -12.32 5.18
N ASN A 198 -3.44 -13.47 4.58
CA ASN A 198 -3.00 -14.67 5.31
C ASN A 198 -3.94 -15.08 6.46
N GLY A 199 -5.26 -14.92 6.28
CA GLY A 199 -6.28 -15.21 7.29
C GLY A 199 -6.50 -14.11 8.33
N ASN A 200 -5.66 -13.08 8.37
CA ASN A 200 -5.83 -11.94 9.25
C ASN A 200 -6.72 -10.88 8.61
N LYS A 201 -7.53 -10.19 9.43
CA LYS A 201 -8.32 -9.03 9.01
C LYS A 201 -7.53 -7.76 9.29
N TYR A 202 -7.45 -6.89 8.30
CA TYR A 202 -6.89 -5.55 8.46
C TYR A 202 -8.03 -4.54 8.47
N ILE A 203 -7.89 -3.53 9.32
CA ILE A 203 -8.81 -2.41 9.42
C ILE A 203 -8.16 -1.18 8.82
N TYR A 204 -8.99 -0.33 8.25
CA TYR A 204 -8.55 0.89 7.60
C TYR A 204 -8.53 2.03 8.61
N PRO A 205 -7.34 2.53 9.03
CA PRO A 205 -7.24 3.49 10.09
C PRO A 205 -7.39 4.96 9.64
N ARG A 206 -7.78 5.25 8.38
CA ARG A 206 -8.19 6.60 7.95
C ARG A 206 -8.55 6.62 6.47
N SER A 207 -9.50 7.46 6.07
CA SER A 207 -9.94 7.62 4.68
C SER A 207 -8.85 8.14 3.71
N ALA A 208 -8.75 7.44 2.59
CA ALA A 208 -8.31 7.77 1.22
C ALA A 208 -6.97 8.47 0.96
N LYS A 209 -6.22 8.88 1.98
CA LYS A 209 -4.97 9.64 1.80
C LYS A 209 -3.75 8.80 2.15
N ASP A 210 -2.77 8.85 1.25
CA ASP A 210 -1.43 8.32 1.51
C ASP A 210 -0.92 8.90 2.84
N SER A 211 -0.40 8.04 3.71
CA SER A 211 0.29 8.44 4.93
C SER A 211 1.31 9.56 4.72
N TRP A 212 1.95 9.57 3.55
CA TRP A 212 2.85 10.63 3.14
C TRP A 212 2.14 11.97 3.00
N ASP A 213 0.96 12.01 2.38
CA ASP A 213 0.14 13.21 2.21
C ASP A 213 -0.42 13.72 3.55
N LEU A 214 -0.53 12.83 4.53
CA LEU A 214 -0.85 13.17 5.92
C LEU A 214 0.36 13.69 6.72
N GLY A 215 1.56 13.70 6.12
CA GLY A 215 2.78 14.23 6.73
C GLY A 215 3.66 13.18 7.41
N TYR A 216 3.36 11.89 7.30
CA TYR A 216 4.21 10.82 7.85
C TYR A 216 5.28 10.44 6.84
N LYS A 217 6.48 11.03 7.00
CA LYS A 217 7.56 10.92 5.99
C LYS A 217 8.52 9.77 6.25
N THR A 218 8.45 9.16 7.43
CA THR A 218 9.25 8.00 7.81
C THR A 218 8.37 6.92 8.43
N ASN A 219 8.88 5.68 8.44
CA ASN A 219 8.20 4.59 9.18
C ASN A 219 8.02 4.92 10.66
N LYS A 220 8.98 5.64 11.25
CA LYS A 220 8.93 6.07 12.64
C LYS A 220 7.80 7.06 12.89
N ASP A 221 7.66 8.09 12.06
CA ASP A 221 6.58 9.10 12.21
C ASP A 221 5.20 8.44 12.21
N PHE A 222 5.01 7.48 11.30
CA PHE A 222 3.75 6.75 11.19
C PHE A 222 3.51 5.86 12.43
N GLN A 223 4.51 5.10 12.87
CA GLN A 223 4.41 4.26 14.07
C GLN A 223 4.08 5.10 15.32
N GLU A 224 4.76 6.23 15.52
CA GLU A 224 4.48 7.13 16.64
C GLU A 224 3.04 7.68 16.61
N ALA A 225 2.53 8.03 15.43
CA ALA A 225 1.16 8.49 15.26
C ALA A 225 0.13 7.40 15.61
N VAL A 226 0.36 6.17 15.15
CA VAL A 226 -0.47 5.00 15.45
C VAL A 226 -0.49 4.74 16.96
N VAL A 227 0.67 4.69 17.61
CA VAL A 227 0.78 4.45 19.06
C VAL A 227 0.06 5.51 19.86
N LYS A 228 0.30 6.79 19.53
CA LYS A 228 -0.34 7.92 20.21
C LYS A 228 -1.86 7.82 20.14
N TYR A 229 -2.39 7.42 18.99
CA TYR A 229 -3.82 7.21 18.81
C TYR A 229 -4.35 6.10 19.73
N PHE A 230 -3.76 4.90 19.70
CA PHE A 230 -4.24 3.77 20.48
C PHE A 230 -4.04 3.93 22.00
N LYS A 231 -2.98 4.63 22.44
CA LYS A 231 -2.80 4.99 23.86
C LYS A 231 -3.90 5.93 24.34
N GLY A 232 -4.22 6.97 23.56
CA GLY A 232 -5.29 7.92 23.91
C GLY A 232 -6.66 7.25 24.04
N GLN A 233 -6.96 6.24 23.21
CA GLN A 233 -8.19 5.45 23.33
C GLN A 233 -8.22 4.66 24.64
N LYS A 234 -7.15 3.92 24.96
CA LYS A 234 -7.01 3.14 26.21
C LYS A 234 -7.15 4.02 27.47
N GLU A 235 -6.64 5.24 27.42
CA GLU A 235 -6.79 6.21 28.53
C GLU A 235 -8.22 6.75 28.66
N SER A 236 -8.97 6.86 27.57
CA SER A 236 -10.37 7.36 27.59
C SER A 236 -11.40 6.32 28.04
N GLU A 237 -11.05 5.04 28.03
CA GLU A 237 -11.88 3.93 28.48
C GLU A 237 -11.77 3.65 30.00
N ASN A 238 -10.83 4.29 30.69
CA ASN A 238 -10.58 4.18 32.14
C ASN A 238 -11.09 5.38 32.94
#